data_AF-A0A177MLP0-F1
#
_entry.id   AF-A0A177MLP0-F1
#
_cell.length_a   1.000
_cell.length_b   1.000
_cell.length_c   1.000
_cell.angle_alpha   90.00
_cell.angle_beta   90.00
_cell.angle_gamma   90.00
#
_symmetry.space_group_name_H-M   'P 1'
#
loop_
_entity.id
_entity.type
_entity.pdbx_description
1 polymer ?
#
loop_
_entity_poly.entity_id
_entity_poly.type
_entity_poly.pdbx_seq_one_letter_code
_entity_poly.pdbx_strand_id
1 'polypeptide(L)'
;MTDQLHTIASSGLALHEIGDLAGLLSEQPKEASGYAEIDINLIDEDPAQPRTEFNHGFSTESIAELAGSIDNSGLLQPITIRKHPEIEGRYMIKDGARRFRASKQNGAEKIAAIIEDEGDKTAARVKIEQLIVNLQKEGNTPLEIAHTIATALEEGIGKKTISSLIGKSPAWVTLHTTLLKLPAELDAAYKAGKVTDVNIIYELNKLYKTNQADVMAWLDTPGQEFTRGQLKLFQEYLKDKKENIRVIQDANNEPIANLSEVDEDDLNSGQVSGTTLTGEDESNIESGGRSLVATGDDQLQLTDSSSIPNNPDLKQQEDNEKKKIVDPSKFKKAIVQIWHDGRPGRIILDKRPSTEGFGHIKYDDDGHELEVDLGEVKLLALVEA
;
A
#
# COMPACT_ATOMS: atom_id res chain seq x y z
N MET A 1 43.10 81.79 57.12
CA MET A 1 44.01 80.70 56.72
C MET A 1 43.13 79.61 56.13
N THR A 2 42.77 79.70 54.84
CA THR A 2 43.48 79.17 53.65
C THR A 2 43.51 77.64 53.60
N ASP A 3 42.64 77.08 52.76
CA ASP A 3 42.95 76.01 51.79
C ASP A 3 41.73 75.90 50.85
N GLN A 4 41.79 76.25 49.55
CA GLN A 4 42.55 75.72 48.40
C GLN A 4 41.74 74.72 47.55
N LEU A 5 41.69 75.05 46.25
CA LEU A 5 41.55 74.20 45.04
C LEU A 5 40.19 74.01 44.34
N HIS A 6 40.01 74.85 43.31
CA HIS A 6 39.84 74.55 41.88
C HIS A 6 38.94 73.39 41.37
N THR A 7 37.92 73.81 40.60
CA THR A 7 37.73 73.59 39.14
C THR A 7 38.06 72.22 38.52
N ILE A 8 37.04 71.55 37.99
CA ILE A 8 37.06 70.96 36.63
C ILE A 8 35.71 71.21 35.95
N ALA A 9 35.77 71.79 34.75
CA ALA A 9 34.68 71.92 33.79
C ALA A 9 34.71 70.75 32.79
N SER A 10 33.54 70.28 32.33
CA SER A 10 33.33 69.66 31.00
C SER A 10 31.82 69.49 30.80
N SER A 11 31.13 70.35 30.06
CA SER A 11 30.97 70.30 28.59
C SER A 11 30.21 69.06 28.11
N GLY A 12 28.89 69.24 27.94
CA GLY A 12 28.03 68.78 26.84
C GLY A 12 28.10 67.33 26.34
N LEU A 13 26.94 66.66 26.35
CA LEU A 13 26.42 65.72 25.34
C LEU A 13 24.91 65.55 25.63
N ALA A 14 24.07 66.30 24.93
CA ALA A 14 23.38 65.89 23.70
C ALA A 14 21.95 65.39 24.01
N LEU A 15 21.05 66.36 24.13
CA LEU A 15 19.59 66.19 24.14
C LEU A 15 19.11 65.88 22.71
N HIS A 16 19.51 64.73 22.15
CA HIS A 16 19.12 64.29 20.79
C HIS A 16 18.80 62.78 20.68
N GLU A 17 18.70 62.07 21.80
CA GLU A 17 18.32 60.65 21.82
C GLU A 17 16.94 60.40 22.46
N ILE A 18 16.01 61.37 22.35
CA ILE A 18 14.57 61.08 22.48
C ILE A 18 14.03 60.86 21.07
N GLY A 19 14.67 59.93 20.37
CA GLY A 19 14.24 59.41 19.09
C GLY A 19 13.33 58.22 19.35
N ASP A 20 12.05 58.44 19.09
CA ASP A 20 11.07 57.41 18.75
C ASP A 20 10.58 56.46 19.85
N LEU A 21 10.10 57.03 20.96
CA LEU A 21 9.22 56.29 21.88
C LEU A 21 7.81 56.06 21.31
N ALA A 22 7.46 56.74 20.21
CA ALA A 22 6.19 56.57 19.51
C ALA A 22 6.15 55.30 18.64
N GLY A 23 7.30 54.88 18.08
CA GLY A 23 7.47 53.62 17.37
C GLY A 23 7.43 52.38 18.27
N LEU A 24 7.70 52.52 19.57
CA LEU A 24 7.61 51.42 20.54
C LEU A 24 6.16 51.13 20.98
N LEU A 25 5.22 52.04 20.70
CA LEU A 25 3.79 51.89 21.00
C LEU A 25 2.97 51.40 19.78
N SER A 26 3.63 51.11 18.65
CA SER A 26 2.97 50.64 17.42
C SER A 26 3.33 49.21 17.02
N GLU A 27 3.97 48.43 17.91
CA GLU A 27 4.02 46.97 17.75
C GLU A 27 2.63 46.40 18.01
N GLN A 28 1.90 46.13 16.93
CA GLN A 28 0.79 45.19 16.93
C GLN A 28 1.23 43.93 17.68
N PRO A 29 0.45 43.42 18.65
CA PRO A 29 0.87 42.25 19.39
C PRO A 29 1.08 41.12 18.41
N LYS A 30 2.31 40.60 18.38
CA LYS A 30 2.61 39.32 17.76
C LYS A 30 1.93 38.27 18.64
N GLU A 31 0.65 38.03 18.35
CA GLU A 31 -0.25 37.11 19.04
C GLU A 31 0.44 35.76 19.19
N ALA A 32 0.98 35.49 20.38
CA ALA A 32 1.55 34.20 20.71
C ALA A 32 0.42 33.17 20.80
N SER A 33 0.69 31.94 20.37
CA SER A 33 -0.15 30.78 20.69
C SER A 33 -0.48 30.78 22.19
N GLY A 34 -1.74 31.03 22.53
CA GLY A 34 -2.13 31.35 23.90
C GLY A 34 -3.63 31.25 24.12
N TYR A 35 -3.99 31.04 25.39
CA TYR A 35 -5.37 31.12 25.88
C TYR A 35 -5.83 32.58 25.87
N ALA A 36 -6.98 32.88 25.28
CA ALA A 36 -7.55 34.21 25.16
C ALA A 36 -9.09 34.20 25.19
N GLU A 37 -9.70 35.31 25.62
CA GLU A 37 -11.14 35.55 25.51
C GLU A 37 -11.43 36.31 24.20
N ILE A 38 -12.10 35.67 23.26
CA ILE A 38 -12.29 36.19 21.90
C ILE A 38 -13.73 36.60 21.68
N ASP A 39 -13.95 37.74 21.02
CA ASP A 39 -15.29 38.17 20.62
C ASP A 39 -15.91 37.10 19.72
N ILE A 40 -17.09 36.62 20.10
CA ILE A 40 -17.74 35.50 19.41
C ILE A 40 -18.10 35.86 17.96
N ASN A 41 -18.23 37.14 17.63
CA ASN A 41 -18.56 37.63 16.29
C ASN A 41 -17.36 37.64 15.34
N LEU A 42 -16.14 37.50 15.87
CA LEU A 42 -14.90 37.36 15.08
C LEU A 42 -14.60 35.91 14.72
N ILE A 43 -15.42 34.96 15.17
CA ILE A 43 -15.19 33.52 15.02
C ILE A 43 -16.22 32.92 14.05
N ASP A 44 -15.72 32.22 13.03
CA ASP A 44 -16.52 31.50 12.05
C ASP A 44 -16.42 29.98 12.25
N GLU A 45 -17.49 29.26 11.90
CA GLU A 45 -17.47 27.80 11.81
C GLU A 45 -16.84 27.36 10.49
N ASP A 46 -16.10 26.24 10.51
CA ASP A 46 -15.56 25.66 9.29
C ASP A 46 -16.69 25.10 8.41
N PRO A 47 -16.85 25.56 7.16
CA PRO A 47 -17.89 25.05 6.26
C PRO A 47 -17.74 23.55 5.93
N ALA A 48 -16.55 22.98 6.13
CA ALA A 48 -16.28 21.56 5.97
C ALA A 48 -16.52 20.74 7.25
N GLN A 49 -17.22 21.29 8.26
CA GLN A 49 -17.54 20.54 9.49
C GLN A 49 -18.30 19.25 9.17
N PRO A 50 -17.73 18.07 9.46
CA PRO A 50 -18.33 16.78 9.08
C PRO A 50 -19.53 16.41 9.97
N ARG A 51 -19.70 17.09 11.10
CA ARG A 51 -20.80 16.86 12.04
C ARG A 51 -21.92 17.85 11.78
N THR A 52 -23.11 17.32 11.51
CA THR A 52 -24.31 18.08 11.15
C THR A 52 -25.38 17.94 12.24
N GLU A 53 -26.52 18.61 12.07
CA GLU A 53 -27.67 18.55 12.98
C GLU A 53 -28.21 17.13 13.21
N PHE A 54 -27.93 16.21 12.27
CA PHE A 54 -28.32 14.80 12.36
C PHE A 54 -27.46 13.98 13.33
N ASN A 55 -26.35 14.52 13.83
CA ASN A 55 -25.58 13.88 14.88
C ASN A 55 -26.20 14.20 16.24
N HIS A 56 -26.41 13.19 17.10
CA HIS A 56 -27.07 13.33 18.41
C HIS A 56 -26.49 14.44 19.32
N GLY A 57 -25.20 14.77 19.19
CA GLY A 57 -24.60 15.88 19.95
C GLY A 57 -24.91 17.28 19.40
N PHE A 58 -25.30 17.41 18.13
CA PHE A 58 -25.48 18.67 17.43
C PHE A 58 -26.96 18.99 17.17
N SER A 59 -27.88 18.19 17.70
CA SER A 59 -29.31 18.53 17.70
C SER A 59 -29.57 19.78 18.53
N THR A 60 -30.64 20.50 18.23
CA THR A 60 -31.03 21.71 18.95
C THR A 60 -31.22 21.47 20.44
N GLU A 61 -31.78 20.32 20.82
CA GLU A 61 -31.97 19.92 22.21
C GLU A 61 -30.63 19.70 22.92
N SER A 62 -29.70 18.98 22.28
CA SER A 62 -28.39 18.71 22.88
C SER A 62 -27.54 19.97 23.03
N ILE A 63 -27.67 20.92 22.09
CA ILE A 63 -27.02 22.23 22.20
C ILE A 63 -27.68 23.05 23.31
N ALA A 64 -29.00 23.03 23.46
CA ALA A 64 -29.70 23.73 24.54
C ALA A 64 -29.35 23.19 25.93
N GLU A 65 -29.23 21.86 26.07
CA GLU A 65 -28.75 21.23 27.31
C GLU A 65 -27.32 21.69 27.66
N LEU A 66 -26.42 21.71 26.67
CA LEU A 66 -25.06 22.18 26.86
C LEU A 66 -25.03 23.68 27.18
N ALA A 67 -25.88 24.48 26.55
CA ALA A 67 -26.04 25.91 26.80
C ALA A 67 -26.48 26.16 28.25
N GLY A 68 -27.46 25.40 28.76
CA GLY A 68 -27.86 25.45 30.16
C GLY A 68 -26.73 25.04 31.12
N SER A 69 -25.93 24.03 30.76
CA SER A 69 -24.76 23.63 31.55
C SER A 69 -23.69 24.73 31.61
N ILE A 70 -23.39 25.36 30.46
CA ILE A 70 -22.43 26.46 30.34
C ILE A 70 -22.91 27.71 31.10
N ASP A 71 -24.21 28.01 31.09
CA ASP A 71 -24.76 29.16 31.84
C ASP A 71 -24.58 28.98 33.36
N ASN A 72 -24.75 27.75 33.85
CA ASN A 72 -24.62 27.43 35.27
C ASN A 72 -23.16 27.33 35.75
N SER A 73 -22.28 26.72 34.95
CA SER A 73 -20.93 26.32 35.40
C SER A 73 -19.80 27.05 34.67
N GLY A 74 -20.13 27.88 33.70
CA GLY A 74 -19.17 28.47 32.77
C GLY A 74 -18.64 27.47 31.75
N LEU A 75 -17.85 27.99 30.81
CA LEU A 75 -17.18 27.18 29.81
C LEU A 75 -15.93 26.52 30.39
N LEU A 76 -16.04 25.26 30.83
CA LEU A 76 -14.95 24.53 31.48
C LEU A 76 -13.76 24.22 30.55
N GLN A 77 -14.03 24.05 29.25
CA GLN A 77 -13.01 23.76 28.26
C GLN A 77 -13.07 24.81 27.15
N PRO A 78 -11.96 25.50 26.85
CA PRO A 78 -11.93 26.47 25.78
C PRO A 78 -12.16 25.81 24.42
N ILE A 79 -12.60 26.61 23.45
CA ILE A 79 -12.61 26.20 22.04
C ILE A 79 -11.22 26.34 21.44
N THR A 80 -10.91 25.59 20.38
CA THR A 80 -9.65 25.76 19.65
C THR A 80 -9.95 26.48 18.34
N ILE A 81 -9.25 27.60 18.12
CA ILE A 81 -9.42 28.43 16.93
C ILE A 81 -8.08 28.64 16.24
N ARG A 82 -8.16 28.90 14.93
CA ARG A 82 -7.03 29.33 14.11
C ARG A 82 -7.38 30.63 13.39
N LYS A 83 -6.39 31.33 12.84
CA LYS A 83 -6.65 32.49 11.96
C LYS A 83 -7.51 32.07 10.77
N HIS A 84 -8.46 32.91 10.37
CA HIS A 84 -9.31 32.64 9.21
C HIS A 84 -8.45 32.67 7.93
N PRO A 85 -8.54 31.64 7.05
CA PRO A 85 -7.65 31.52 5.90
C PRO A 85 -7.86 32.61 4.84
N GLU A 86 -9.07 33.17 4.75
CA GLU A 86 -9.46 34.11 3.70
C GLU A 86 -9.76 35.53 4.18
N ILE A 87 -9.95 35.74 5.49
CA ILE A 87 -10.46 37.01 6.04
C ILE A 87 -9.54 37.44 7.18
N GLU A 88 -8.77 38.50 6.95
CA GLU A 88 -7.86 39.03 7.94
C GLU A 88 -8.60 39.55 9.18
N GLY A 89 -8.05 39.28 10.37
CA GLY A 89 -8.64 39.68 11.65
C GLY A 89 -9.81 38.82 12.15
N ARG A 90 -10.18 37.76 11.41
CA ARG A 90 -11.17 36.75 11.86
C ARG A 90 -10.50 35.43 12.23
N TYR A 91 -11.24 34.60 12.94
CA TYR A 91 -10.81 33.27 13.36
C TYR A 91 -11.78 32.21 12.83
N MET A 92 -11.29 30.99 12.67
CA MET A 92 -12.09 29.82 12.30
C MET A 92 -11.95 28.71 13.33
N ILE A 93 -13.06 28.07 13.68
CA ILE A 93 -13.11 27.01 14.68
C ILE A 93 -12.41 25.76 14.14
N LYS A 94 -11.42 25.28 14.89
CA LYS A 94 -10.77 23.99 14.66
C LYS A 94 -11.43 22.89 15.48
N ASP A 95 -11.75 23.16 16.75
CA ASP A 95 -12.47 22.24 17.63
C ASP A 95 -13.39 22.98 18.61
N GLY A 96 -14.46 22.31 19.04
CA GLY A 96 -15.41 22.85 20.01
C GLY A 96 -16.64 23.53 19.41
N ALA A 97 -17.02 23.22 18.17
CA ALA A 97 -18.18 23.82 17.49
C ALA A 97 -19.49 23.77 18.32
N ARG A 98 -19.76 22.68 19.07
CA ARG A 98 -20.94 22.59 19.96
C ARG A 98 -20.89 23.63 21.09
N ARG A 99 -19.71 23.83 21.69
CA ARG A 99 -19.49 24.81 22.76
C ARG A 99 -19.69 26.22 22.23
N PHE A 100 -19.13 26.50 21.05
CA PHE A 100 -19.35 27.77 20.36
C PHE A 100 -20.83 28.06 20.12
N ARG A 101 -21.58 27.11 19.54
CA ARG A 101 -23.03 27.26 19.31
C ARG A 101 -23.80 27.48 20.60
N ALA A 102 -23.50 26.71 21.65
CA ALA A 102 -24.14 26.84 22.95
C ALA A 102 -23.85 28.20 23.62
N SER A 103 -22.59 28.66 23.58
CA SER A 103 -22.21 30.01 24.07
C SER A 103 -22.88 31.12 23.28
N LYS A 104 -23.01 30.97 21.94
CA LYS A 104 -23.72 31.92 21.08
C LYS A 104 -25.22 31.96 21.39
N GLN A 105 -25.82 30.80 21.66
CA GLN A 105 -27.22 30.70 22.08
C GLN A 105 -27.47 31.40 23.42
N ASN A 106 -26.51 31.35 24.35
CA ASN A 106 -26.56 32.10 25.62
C ASN A 106 -26.32 33.61 25.45
N GLY A 107 -26.01 34.09 24.24
CA GLY A 107 -25.72 35.50 23.99
C GLY A 107 -24.38 35.96 24.56
N ALA A 108 -23.41 35.06 24.72
CA ALA A 108 -22.07 35.41 25.20
C ALA A 108 -21.38 36.38 24.23
N GLU A 109 -20.86 37.51 24.74
CA GLU A 109 -20.08 38.46 23.93
C GLU A 109 -18.69 37.91 23.61
N LYS A 110 -18.09 37.17 24.55
CA LYS A 110 -16.76 36.58 24.44
C LYS A 110 -16.78 35.10 24.81
N ILE A 111 -15.81 34.37 24.28
CA ILE A 111 -15.62 32.95 24.55
C ILE A 111 -14.14 32.63 24.79
N ALA A 112 -13.88 31.83 25.83
CA ALA A 112 -12.56 31.28 26.09
C ALA A 112 -12.09 30.40 24.93
N ALA A 113 -10.97 30.76 24.33
CA ALA A 113 -10.39 30.09 23.18
C ALA A 113 -8.88 29.90 23.33
N ILE A 114 -8.36 28.85 22.73
CA ILE A 114 -6.93 28.66 22.50
C ILE A 114 -6.68 29.04 21.05
N ILE A 115 -5.90 30.10 20.83
CA ILE A 115 -5.43 30.47 19.50
C ILE A 115 -4.27 29.54 19.18
N GLU A 116 -4.52 28.58 18.31
CA GLU A 116 -3.48 27.77 17.72
C GLU A 116 -2.90 28.57 16.55
N ASP A 117 -1.87 29.35 16.83
CA ASP A 117 -1.13 30.03 15.76
C ASP A 117 -0.43 28.94 14.95
N GLU A 118 -0.90 28.73 13.73
CA GLU A 118 -0.19 27.98 12.70
C GLU A 118 1.06 28.79 12.28
N GLY A 119 1.93 29.12 13.24
CA GLY A 119 3.08 30.00 13.04
C GLY A 119 3.91 29.52 11.85
N ASP A 120 3.98 30.34 10.80
CA ASP A 120 4.65 30.06 9.52
C ASP A 120 4.43 28.63 8.98
N LYS A 121 3.33 27.96 9.37
CA LYS A 121 3.02 26.66 8.80
C LYS A 121 2.39 26.95 7.46
N THR A 122 3.12 26.65 6.40
CA THR A 122 2.55 26.68 5.04
C THR A 122 1.27 25.83 5.03
N ALA A 123 0.27 26.24 4.24
CA ALA A 123 -0.97 25.47 4.10
C ALA A 123 -0.70 23.98 3.80
N ALA A 124 0.40 23.68 3.10
CA ALA A 124 0.88 22.33 2.86
C ALA A 124 1.23 21.56 4.16
N ARG A 125 1.88 22.21 5.14
CA ARG A 125 2.22 21.58 6.42
C ARG A 125 1.00 21.25 7.27
N VAL A 126 0.00 22.14 7.26
CA VAL A 126 -1.27 21.91 7.97
C VAL A 126 -2.03 20.73 7.37
N LYS A 127 -2.11 20.65 6.04
CA LYS A 127 -2.73 19.50 5.33
C LYS A 127 -2.03 18.19 5.65
N ILE A 128 -0.69 18.21 5.70
CA ILE A 128 0.12 17.05 6.08
C ILE A 128 -0.19 16.60 7.52
N GLU A 129 -0.29 17.52 8.47
CA GLU A 129 -0.65 17.19 9.86
C GLU A 129 -2.05 16.57 9.94
N GLN A 130 -3.04 17.13 9.23
CA GLN A 130 -4.39 16.56 9.15
C GLN A 130 -4.40 15.16 8.54
N LEU A 131 -3.63 14.93 7.47
CA LEU A 131 -3.46 13.62 6.85
C LEU A 131 -2.92 12.58 7.85
N ILE A 132 -1.88 12.96 8.61
CA ILE A 132 -1.27 12.07 9.60
C ILE A 132 -2.27 11.75 10.72
N VAL A 133 -2.94 12.75 11.28
CA VAL A 133 -3.93 12.57 12.35
C VAL A 133 -5.08 11.67 11.89
N ASN A 134 -5.60 11.90 10.68
CA ASN A 134 -6.66 11.08 10.11
C ASN A 134 -6.22 9.62 9.95
N LEU A 135 -5.00 9.37 9.47
CA LEU A 135 -4.47 8.01 9.25
C LEU A 135 -4.05 7.29 10.54
N GLN A 136 -3.67 8.03 11.60
CA GLN A 136 -3.25 7.48 12.89
C GLN A 136 -4.42 7.18 13.83
N LYS A 137 -5.65 7.52 13.45
CA LYS A 137 -6.84 7.20 14.24
C LYS A 137 -6.98 5.68 14.40
N GLU A 138 -7.15 5.24 15.64
CA GLU A 138 -7.41 3.83 15.93
C GLU A 138 -8.71 3.36 15.26
N GLY A 139 -8.65 2.19 14.63
CA GLY A 139 -9.83 1.54 14.06
C GLY A 139 -10.24 2.00 12.65
N ASN A 140 -9.43 2.78 11.94
CA ASN A 140 -9.71 3.09 10.54
C ASN A 140 -9.85 1.82 9.69
N THR A 141 -10.92 1.76 8.90
CA THR A 141 -11.10 0.73 7.89
C THR A 141 -10.14 0.94 6.73
N PRO A 142 -9.76 -0.13 5.97
CA PRO A 142 -8.90 0.02 4.81
C PRO A 142 -9.45 0.98 3.74
N LEU A 143 -10.77 1.09 3.60
CA LEU A 143 -11.42 2.03 2.68
C LEU A 143 -11.28 3.48 3.15
N GLU A 144 -11.46 3.78 4.43
CA GLU A 144 -11.24 5.13 4.98
C GLU A 144 -9.79 5.57 4.80
N ILE A 145 -8.84 4.66 5.04
CA ILE A 145 -7.42 4.87 4.74
C ILE A 145 -7.23 5.19 3.25
N ALA A 146 -7.84 4.41 2.37
CA ALA A 146 -7.73 4.60 0.92
C ALA A 146 -8.26 5.97 0.48
N HIS A 147 -9.43 6.39 0.98
CA HIS A 147 -10.01 7.71 0.73
C HIS A 147 -9.11 8.83 1.23
N THR A 148 -8.61 8.71 2.46
CA THR A 148 -7.70 9.69 3.06
C THR A 148 -6.43 9.89 2.22
N ILE A 149 -5.84 8.79 1.73
CA ILE A 149 -4.68 8.84 0.83
C ILE A 149 -5.05 9.46 -0.52
N ALA A 150 -6.23 9.13 -1.07
CA ALA A 150 -6.69 9.66 -2.35
C ALA A 150 -6.87 11.18 -2.31
N THR A 151 -7.50 11.71 -1.27
CA THR A 151 -7.64 13.16 -1.06
C THR A 151 -6.26 13.83 -1.00
N ALA A 152 -5.30 13.27 -0.25
CA ALA A 152 -3.95 13.82 -0.19
C ALA A 152 -3.25 13.83 -1.57
N LEU A 153 -3.47 12.81 -2.40
CA LEU A 153 -2.93 12.77 -3.76
C LEU A 153 -3.57 13.81 -4.67
N GLU A 154 -4.88 14.03 -4.55
CA GLU A 154 -5.63 15.05 -5.30
C GLU A 154 -5.19 16.47 -4.92
N GLU A 155 -4.81 16.68 -3.66
CA GLU A 155 -4.22 17.92 -3.17
C GLU A 155 -2.75 18.13 -3.60
N GLY A 156 -2.19 17.22 -4.40
CA GLY A 156 -0.84 17.34 -4.95
C GLY A 156 0.28 16.79 -4.05
N ILE A 157 -0.06 16.12 -2.94
CA ILE A 157 0.94 15.48 -2.08
C ILE A 157 1.39 14.18 -2.76
N GLY A 158 2.66 14.11 -3.19
CA GLY A 158 3.19 12.93 -3.88
C GLY A 158 3.19 11.65 -3.02
N LYS A 159 2.99 10.49 -3.66
CA LYS A 159 2.98 9.16 -3.00
C LYS A 159 4.19 8.90 -2.09
N LYS A 160 5.39 9.29 -2.54
CA LYS A 160 6.63 9.12 -1.78
C LYS A 160 6.57 9.91 -0.48
N THR A 161 6.16 11.18 -0.56
CA THR A 161 5.97 12.05 0.59
C THR A 161 4.94 11.48 1.56
N ILE A 162 3.77 11.08 1.07
CA ILE A 162 2.73 10.43 1.89
C ILE A 162 3.31 9.22 2.63
N SER A 163 3.97 8.30 1.92
CA SER A 163 4.53 7.08 2.52
C SER A 163 5.55 7.37 3.62
N SER A 164 6.43 8.36 3.40
CA SER A 164 7.43 8.77 4.39
C SER A 164 6.79 9.41 5.63
N LEU A 165 5.77 10.25 5.44
CA LEU A 165 5.08 10.94 6.54
C LEU A 165 4.33 9.99 7.48
N ILE A 166 3.74 8.93 6.92
CA ILE A 166 2.93 7.98 7.68
C ILE A 166 3.74 6.76 8.17
N GLY A 167 5.05 6.73 7.89
CA GLY A 167 5.93 5.63 8.27
C GLY A 167 5.58 4.29 7.62
N LYS A 168 5.09 4.29 6.36
CA LYS A 168 4.72 3.09 5.59
C LYS A 168 5.47 3.04 4.26
N SER A 169 5.41 1.90 3.57
CA SER A 169 6.06 1.76 2.26
C SER A 169 5.20 2.38 1.14
N PRO A 170 5.81 2.84 0.03
CA PRO A 170 5.06 3.26 -1.17
C PRO A 170 4.15 2.15 -1.74
N ALA A 171 4.55 0.88 -1.56
CA ALA A 171 3.74 -0.27 -1.91
C ALA A 171 2.46 -0.34 -1.07
N TRP A 172 2.55 -0.08 0.24
CA TRP A 172 1.39 -0.02 1.13
C TRP A 172 0.38 1.07 0.73
N VAL A 173 0.87 2.24 0.31
CA VAL A 173 0.03 3.34 -0.22
C VAL A 173 -0.69 2.91 -1.50
N THR A 174 0.02 2.23 -2.41
CA THR A 174 -0.54 1.72 -3.66
C THR A 174 -1.59 0.64 -3.41
N LEU A 175 -1.32 -0.25 -2.46
CA LEU A 175 -2.23 -1.30 -2.04
C LEU A 175 -3.59 -0.74 -1.62
N HIS A 176 -3.60 0.24 -0.71
CA HIS A 176 -4.84 0.83 -0.19
C HIS A 176 -5.58 1.64 -1.26
N THR A 177 -4.88 2.47 -2.02
CA THR A 177 -5.51 3.26 -3.10
C THR A 177 -6.11 2.40 -4.22
N THR A 178 -5.71 1.14 -4.34
CA THR A 178 -6.30 0.20 -5.30
C THR A 178 -7.73 -0.17 -4.96
N LEU A 179 -8.12 -0.13 -3.67
CA LEU A 179 -9.50 -0.39 -3.24
C LEU A 179 -10.52 0.54 -3.89
N LEU A 180 -10.12 1.78 -4.19
CA LEU A 180 -10.98 2.77 -4.86
C LEU A 180 -11.10 2.56 -6.37
N LYS A 181 -10.32 1.64 -6.94
CA LYS A 181 -10.19 1.38 -8.37
C LYS A 181 -10.37 -0.09 -8.70
N LEU A 182 -11.20 -0.78 -7.92
CA LEU A 182 -11.56 -2.17 -8.16
C LEU A 182 -12.64 -2.26 -9.27
N PRO A 183 -12.56 -3.27 -10.15
CA PRO A 183 -13.68 -3.70 -10.99
C PRO A 183 -14.92 -4.00 -10.15
N ALA A 184 -16.11 -3.86 -10.74
CA ALA A 184 -17.38 -3.97 -10.03
C ALA A 184 -17.54 -5.30 -9.28
N GLU A 185 -17.05 -6.40 -9.84
CA GLU A 185 -17.14 -7.73 -9.25
C GLU A 185 -16.22 -7.90 -8.05
N LEU A 186 -15.00 -7.35 -8.12
CA LEU A 186 -14.04 -7.36 -7.01
C LEU A 186 -14.47 -6.43 -5.88
N ASP A 187 -15.01 -5.25 -6.22
CA ASP A 187 -15.57 -4.33 -5.25
C ASP A 187 -16.76 -4.95 -4.50
N ALA A 188 -17.66 -5.62 -5.22
CA ALA A 188 -18.77 -6.35 -4.62
C ALA A 188 -18.29 -7.47 -3.67
N ALA A 189 -17.29 -8.26 -4.09
CA ALA A 189 -16.71 -9.30 -3.25
C ALA A 189 -16.04 -8.74 -1.97
N TYR A 190 -15.34 -7.61 -2.09
CA TYR A 190 -14.71 -6.94 -0.95
C TYR A 190 -15.75 -6.38 0.02
N LYS A 191 -16.76 -5.66 -0.48
CA LYS A 191 -17.85 -5.08 0.33
C LYS A 191 -18.74 -6.14 0.99
N ALA A 192 -18.93 -7.29 0.35
CA ALA A 192 -19.63 -8.43 0.93
C ALA A 192 -18.81 -9.15 2.03
N GLY A 193 -17.56 -8.74 2.28
CA GLY A 193 -16.68 -9.36 3.27
C GLY A 193 -16.13 -10.73 2.83
N LYS A 194 -16.31 -11.10 1.56
CA LYS A 194 -15.79 -12.36 0.99
C LYS A 194 -14.27 -12.35 0.90
N VAL A 195 -13.71 -11.21 0.52
CA VAL A 195 -12.26 -10.94 0.55
C VAL A 195 -12.01 -9.76 1.47
N THR A 196 -11.25 -9.96 2.54
CA THR A 196 -10.99 -8.91 3.54
C THR A 196 -9.54 -8.42 3.51
N ASP A 197 -8.56 -9.28 3.19
CA ASP A 197 -7.15 -8.90 3.11
C ASP A 197 -6.90 -8.01 1.87
N VAL A 198 -6.44 -6.79 2.14
CA VAL A 198 -6.11 -5.79 1.12
C VAL A 198 -5.04 -6.29 0.13
N ASN A 199 -4.10 -7.13 0.59
CA ASN A 199 -3.09 -7.74 -0.28
C ASN A 199 -3.71 -8.70 -1.28
N ILE A 200 -4.68 -9.49 -0.84
CA ILE A 200 -5.32 -10.49 -1.70
C ILE A 200 -6.17 -9.80 -2.76
N ILE A 201 -6.98 -8.83 -2.38
CA ILE A 201 -7.81 -8.10 -3.35
C ILE A 201 -6.96 -7.31 -4.35
N TYR A 202 -5.81 -6.77 -3.93
CA TYR A 202 -4.87 -6.10 -4.82
C TYR A 202 -4.28 -7.05 -5.87
N GLU A 203 -3.80 -8.22 -5.45
CA GLU A 203 -3.27 -9.22 -6.38
C GLU A 203 -4.37 -9.76 -7.29
N LEU A 204 -5.59 -9.97 -6.77
CA LEU A 204 -6.73 -10.35 -7.60
C LEU A 204 -7.06 -9.30 -8.65
N ASN A 205 -7.03 -8.01 -8.31
CA ASN A 205 -7.21 -6.94 -9.28
C ASN A 205 -6.13 -6.95 -10.37
N LYS A 206 -4.90 -7.30 -10.02
CA LYS A 206 -3.81 -7.46 -11.00
C LYS A 206 -4.07 -8.64 -11.93
N LEU A 207 -4.45 -9.79 -11.38
CA LEU A 207 -4.78 -11.00 -12.16
C LEU A 207 -6.03 -10.80 -13.02
N TYR A 208 -7.04 -10.10 -12.52
CA TYR A 208 -8.31 -9.85 -13.22
C TYR A 208 -8.08 -9.19 -14.58
N LYS A 209 -7.10 -8.30 -14.69
CA LYS A 209 -6.75 -7.62 -15.97
C LYS A 209 -6.27 -8.57 -17.07
N THR A 210 -5.76 -9.74 -16.72
CA THR A 210 -5.16 -10.69 -17.69
C THR A 210 -5.94 -12.02 -17.75
N ASN A 211 -6.59 -12.40 -16.64
CA ASN A 211 -7.21 -13.70 -16.44
C ASN A 211 -8.63 -13.54 -15.85
N GLN A 212 -9.42 -12.61 -16.40
CA GLN A 212 -10.73 -12.23 -15.86
C GLN A 212 -11.65 -13.44 -15.61
N ALA A 213 -11.81 -14.33 -16.60
CA ALA A 213 -12.70 -15.48 -16.49
C ALA A 213 -12.28 -16.44 -15.35
N ASP A 214 -10.99 -16.69 -15.20
CA ASP A 214 -10.47 -17.56 -14.14
C ASP A 214 -10.63 -16.94 -12.75
N VAL A 215 -10.39 -15.62 -12.63
CA VAL A 215 -10.58 -14.90 -11.36
C VAL A 215 -12.05 -14.92 -10.95
N MET A 216 -12.98 -14.72 -11.90
CA MET A 216 -14.41 -14.79 -11.63
C MET A 216 -14.85 -16.19 -11.22
N ALA A 217 -14.40 -17.23 -11.93
CA ALA A 217 -14.70 -18.62 -11.56
C ALA A 217 -14.17 -18.98 -10.17
N TRP A 218 -12.96 -18.50 -9.84
CA TRP A 218 -12.38 -18.71 -8.51
C TRP A 218 -13.14 -17.96 -7.43
N LEU A 219 -13.55 -16.72 -7.69
CA LEU A 219 -14.41 -15.97 -6.77
C LEU A 219 -15.73 -16.70 -6.54
N ASP A 220 -16.40 -17.20 -7.57
CA ASP A 220 -17.73 -17.83 -7.45
C ASP A 220 -17.71 -19.25 -6.85
N THR A 221 -16.53 -19.80 -6.55
CA THR A 221 -16.40 -21.14 -5.97
C THR A 221 -17.04 -21.20 -4.57
N PRO A 222 -18.03 -22.09 -4.33
CA PRO A 222 -18.69 -22.21 -3.03
C PRO A 222 -17.72 -22.67 -1.94
N GLY A 223 -17.76 -22.01 -0.78
CA GLY A 223 -16.86 -22.34 0.34
C GLY A 223 -15.40 -21.95 0.12
N GLN A 224 -15.08 -21.23 -0.96
CA GLN A 224 -13.72 -20.78 -1.23
C GLN A 224 -13.23 -19.83 -0.13
N GLU A 225 -12.09 -20.17 0.48
CA GLU A 225 -11.37 -19.27 1.37
C GLU A 225 -10.38 -18.41 0.59
N PHE A 226 -10.31 -17.13 0.95
CA PHE A 226 -9.41 -16.15 0.34
C PHE A 226 -8.23 -15.89 1.27
N THR A 227 -7.33 -16.86 1.35
CA THR A 227 -6.07 -16.76 2.11
C THR A 227 -4.88 -16.57 1.16
N ARG A 228 -3.74 -16.13 1.70
CA ARG A 228 -2.51 -15.94 0.91
C ARG A 228 -1.99 -17.26 0.32
N GLY A 229 -2.19 -18.38 1.00
CA GLY A 229 -1.82 -19.71 0.50
C GLY A 229 -2.68 -20.10 -0.70
N GLN A 230 -3.99 -19.93 -0.59
CA GLN A 230 -4.93 -20.21 -1.69
C GLN A 230 -4.67 -19.30 -2.90
N LEU A 231 -4.35 -18.03 -2.67
CA LEU A 231 -3.94 -17.12 -3.73
C LEU A 231 -2.67 -17.59 -4.45
N LYS A 232 -1.67 -18.11 -3.73
CA LYS A 232 -0.45 -18.67 -4.35
C LYS A 232 -0.75 -19.88 -5.22
N LEU A 233 -1.55 -20.82 -4.70
CA LEU A 233 -1.98 -21.99 -5.47
C LEU A 233 -2.74 -21.58 -6.74
N PHE A 234 -3.61 -20.58 -6.62
CA PHE A 234 -4.33 -20.03 -7.77
C PHE A 234 -3.38 -19.37 -8.77
N GLN A 235 -2.37 -18.63 -8.33
CA GLN A 235 -1.34 -18.06 -9.20
C GLN A 235 -0.51 -19.13 -9.93
N GLU A 236 -0.14 -20.21 -9.24
CA GLU A 236 0.55 -21.36 -9.82
C GLU A 236 -0.33 -22.05 -10.88
N TYR A 237 -1.60 -22.29 -10.57
CA TYR A 237 -2.57 -22.82 -11.54
C TYR A 237 -2.65 -21.96 -12.81
N LEU A 238 -2.75 -20.63 -12.68
CA LEU A 238 -2.79 -19.73 -13.84
C LEU A 238 -1.50 -19.77 -14.65
N LYS A 239 -0.35 -19.94 -13.99
CA LYS A 239 0.95 -20.08 -14.64
C LYS A 239 1.03 -21.38 -15.42
N ASP A 240 0.68 -22.51 -14.82
CA ASP A 240 0.71 -23.83 -15.45
C ASP A 240 -0.26 -23.90 -16.63
N LYS A 241 -1.47 -23.33 -16.48
CA LYS A 241 -2.43 -23.20 -17.57
C LYS A 241 -1.83 -22.43 -18.76
N LYS A 242 -1.11 -21.35 -18.49
CA LYS A 242 -0.46 -20.54 -19.53
C LYS A 242 0.69 -21.28 -20.21
N GLU A 243 1.51 -22.00 -19.46
CA GLU A 243 2.61 -22.82 -20.02
C GLU A 243 2.08 -23.99 -20.84
N ASN A 244 1.03 -24.68 -20.37
CA ASN A 244 0.39 -25.76 -21.14
C ASN A 244 -0.23 -25.26 -22.45
N ILE A 245 -0.86 -24.08 -22.45
CA ILE A 245 -1.36 -23.45 -23.69
C ILE A 245 -0.21 -23.15 -24.65
N ARG A 246 0.94 -22.66 -24.16
CA ARG A 246 2.13 -22.40 -24.98
C ARG A 246 2.67 -23.68 -25.61
N VAL A 247 2.86 -24.74 -24.81
CA VAL A 247 3.35 -26.04 -25.30
C VAL A 247 2.45 -26.61 -26.39
N ILE A 248 1.12 -26.51 -26.24
CA ILE A 248 0.16 -26.97 -27.25
C ILE A 248 0.24 -26.11 -28.51
N GLN A 249 0.41 -24.79 -28.38
CA GLN A 249 0.57 -23.89 -29.53
C GLN A 249 1.87 -24.15 -30.28
N ASP A 250 2.97 -24.41 -29.56
CA ASP A 250 4.27 -24.74 -30.15
C ASP A 250 4.22 -26.12 -30.84
N ALA A 251 3.59 -27.12 -30.23
CA ALA A 251 3.43 -28.46 -30.81
C ALA A 251 2.54 -28.49 -32.06
N ASN A 252 1.55 -27.59 -32.15
CA ASN A 252 0.71 -27.45 -33.35
C ASN A 252 1.36 -26.61 -34.45
N ASN A 253 2.52 -26.00 -34.18
CA ASN A 253 3.28 -25.20 -35.13
C ASN A 253 4.57 -25.92 -35.60
N GLU A 254 4.81 -27.15 -35.13
CA GLU A 254 5.76 -28.09 -35.70
C GLU A 254 5.26 -28.53 -37.09
N PRO A 255 6.09 -28.45 -38.15
CA PRO A 255 5.69 -28.93 -39.46
C PRO A 255 5.45 -30.44 -39.39
N ILE A 256 4.26 -30.89 -39.80
CA ILE A 256 3.95 -32.31 -39.96
C ILE A 256 4.93 -32.87 -40.99
N ALA A 257 6.00 -33.53 -40.52
CA ALA A 257 6.84 -34.36 -41.38
C ALA A 257 5.97 -35.51 -41.89
N ASN A 258 5.88 -35.61 -43.22
CA ASN A 258 5.10 -36.61 -43.96
C ASN A 258 5.18 -38.02 -43.35
N LEU A 259 4.02 -38.53 -42.97
CA LEU A 259 3.76 -39.97 -42.94
C LEU A 259 3.46 -40.43 -44.38
N SER A 260 4.49 -40.84 -45.11
CA SER A 260 4.37 -41.83 -46.19
C SER A 260 5.73 -42.33 -46.61
N GLU A 261 6.09 -43.53 -46.17
CA GLU A 261 6.76 -44.55 -46.99
C GLU A 261 6.64 -45.87 -46.22
N VAL A 262 5.52 -46.56 -46.47
CA VAL A 262 5.44 -48.01 -46.30
C VAL A 262 5.77 -48.55 -47.68
N ASP A 263 6.83 -49.35 -47.75
CA ASP A 263 7.32 -50.00 -48.96
C ASP A 263 6.22 -50.84 -49.62
N GLU A 264 5.90 -50.56 -50.87
CA GLU A 264 5.15 -51.43 -51.79
C GLU A 264 5.85 -51.40 -53.15
N ASP A 265 6.98 -52.10 -53.25
CA ASP A 265 7.47 -52.64 -54.50
C ASP A 265 7.01 -54.10 -54.57
N ASP A 266 5.90 -54.37 -55.25
CA ASP A 266 5.84 -55.57 -56.09
C ASP A 266 4.99 -55.37 -57.33
N LEU A 267 5.58 -55.79 -58.43
CA LEU A 267 5.21 -55.50 -59.80
C LEU A 267 4.03 -56.38 -60.28
N ASN A 268 3.20 -55.75 -61.13
CA ASN A 268 2.64 -56.34 -62.35
C ASN A 268 1.46 -57.33 -62.22
N SER A 269 0.26 -56.88 -62.62
CA SER A 269 -0.45 -57.37 -63.82
C SER A 269 -1.94 -57.03 -63.78
N GLY A 270 -2.51 -56.69 -64.95
CA GLY A 270 -3.90 -57.04 -65.26
C GLY A 270 -4.99 -56.00 -64.99
N GLN A 271 -5.23 -55.15 -65.99
CA GLN A 271 -6.52 -55.06 -66.70
C GLN A 271 -7.80 -54.55 -65.98
N VAL A 272 -8.55 -53.76 -66.77
CA VAL A 272 -10.01 -53.53 -66.78
C VAL A 272 -10.53 -52.20 -66.17
N SER A 273 -10.79 -51.28 -67.11
CA SER A 273 -11.98 -50.46 -67.31
C SER A 273 -12.98 -50.22 -66.16
N GLY A 274 -13.34 -48.94 -65.98
CA GLY A 274 -14.76 -48.56 -65.98
C GLY A 274 -15.23 -47.58 -64.90
N THR A 275 -15.63 -46.40 -65.37
CA THR A 275 -16.85 -45.67 -64.95
C THR A 275 -16.76 -44.67 -63.79
N THR A 276 -16.66 -43.39 -64.18
CA THR A 276 -17.50 -42.23 -63.81
C THR A 276 -18.00 -42.10 -62.36
N LEU A 277 -17.65 -40.97 -61.70
CA LEU A 277 -18.57 -39.86 -61.33
C LEU A 277 -17.90 -38.82 -60.40
N THR A 278 -17.88 -37.57 -60.88
CA THR A 278 -18.15 -36.28 -60.20
C THR A 278 -17.47 -35.88 -58.89
N GLY A 279 -16.82 -34.70 -58.92
CA GLY A 279 -16.53 -33.84 -57.75
C GLY A 279 -15.34 -32.91 -58.02
N GLU A 280 -15.59 -31.71 -58.55
CA GLU A 280 -15.33 -30.41 -57.89
C GLU A 280 -13.94 -29.82 -58.24
N ASP A 281 -13.99 -28.77 -59.07
CA ASP A 281 -12.85 -27.93 -59.47
C ASP A 281 -12.39 -27.04 -58.30
N GLU A 282 -11.09 -27.11 -58.02
CA GLU A 282 -10.32 -26.02 -57.43
C GLU A 282 -9.81 -25.06 -58.52
N SER A 283 -9.52 -23.81 -58.13
CA SER A 283 -8.50 -23.03 -58.81
C SER A 283 -7.94 -21.96 -57.86
N ASN A 284 -6.68 -21.53 -57.90
CA ASN A 284 -5.40 -22.02 -58.41
C ASN A 284 -4.37 -20.91 -58.00
N ILE A 285 -3.09 -21.12 -58.33
CA ILE A 285 -2.01 -20.14 -58.62
C ILE A 285 -0.99 -19.99 -57.47
N GLU A 286 0.10 -20.78 -57.50
CA GLU A 286 1.42 -20.50 -58.15
C GLU A 286 2.25 -19.46 -57.36
N SER A 287 3.58 -19.48 -57.27
CA SER A 287 4.72 -20.20 -57.84
C SER A 287 5.92 -19.80 -56.94
N GLY A 288 6.96 -20.60 -56.69
CA GLY A 288 8.01 -20.96 -57.63
C GLY A 288 9.38 -20.55 -57.06
N GLY A 289 10.43 -21.32 -57.34
CA GLY A 289 11.82 -20.86 -57.21
C GLY A 289 12.78 -21.82 -56.52
N ARG A 290 13.48 -22.62 -57.33
CA ARG A 290 14.52 -23.62 -56.99
C ARG A 290 15.87 -23.01 -56.61
N SER A 291 16.77 -23.90 -56.14
CA SER A 291 18.22 -23.98 -56.44
C SER A 291 19.13 -23.45 -55.31
N LEU A 292 20.20 -24.10 -54.82
CA LEU A 292 20.84 -25.43 -54.92
C LEU A 292 22.19 -25.31 -54.14
N VAL A 293 22.65 -26.39 -53.48
CA VAL A 293 24.08 -26.77 -53.19
C VAL A 293 24.81 -25.94 -52.12
N ALA A 294 25.13 -26.42 -50.91
CA ALA A 294 25.88 -27.61 -50.43
C ALA A 294 27.41 -27.43 -50.40
N THR A 295 27.97 -27.65 -49.19
CA THR A 295 29.32 -28.05 -48.72
C THR A 295 29.53 -27.35 -47.36
N GLY A 296 29.97 -27.95 -46.26
CA GLY A 296 30.53 -29.25 -45.95
C GLY A 296 31.29 -29.08 -44.62
N ASP A 297 31.03 -29.99 -43.69
CA ASP A 297 31.90 -30.54 -42.64
C ASP A 297 32.55 -29.70 -41.52
N ASP A 298 32.28 -30.23 -40.32
CA ASP A 298 33.21 -30.53 -39.22
C ASP A 298 33.49 -29.54 -38.06
N GLN A 299 32.93 -29.95 -36.91
CA GLN A 299 33.57 -30.24 -35.61
C GLN A 299 34.21 -29.13 -34.75
N LEU A 300 33.53 -28.92 -33.61
CA LEU A 300 34.01 -28.74 -32.23
C LEU A 300 35.53 -28.67 -31.98
N GLN A 301 35.99 -27.64 -31.26
CA GLN A 301 36.69 -27.79 -29.96
C GLN A 301 36.97 -26.46 -29.22
N LEU A 302 37.20 -26.64 -27.92
CA LEU A 302 37.29 -25.69 -26.82
C LEU A 302 38.52 -24.74 -26.82
N THR A 303 38.36 -23.61 -26.11
CA THR A 303 39.29 -22.84 -25.23
C THR A 303 40.80 -22.81 -25.60
N ASP A 304 41.49 -21.68 -25.60
CA ASP A 304 41.69 -20.76 -24.47
C ASP A 304 42.47 -19.51 -24.94
N SER A 305 42.67 -18.55 -24.03
CA SER A 305 43.68 -17.46 -24.02
C SER A 305 43.26 -16.02 -24.39
N SER A 306 43.12 -15.22 -23.32
CA SER A 306 43.67 -13.87 -23.08
C SER A 306 43.53 -12.76 -24.12
N SER A 307 42.88 -11.64 -23.74
CA SER A 307 43.52 -10.33 -23.47
C SER A 307 42.49 -9.23 -23.24
N ILE A 308 42.53 -8.61 -22.05
CA ILE A 308 41.82 -7.38 -21.68
C ILE A 308 42.74 -6.18 -21.96
N PRO A 309 42.28 -5.07 -22.54
CA PRO A 309 42.94 -3.78 -22.36
C PRO A 309 42.36 -3.05 -21.14
N ASN A 310 43.27 -2.74 -20.23
CA ASN A 310 43.12 -1.82 -19.10
C ASN A 310 42.50 -0.48 -19.51
N ASN A 311 41.58 0.03 -18.69
CA ASN A 311 41.43 1.47 -18.51
C ASN A 311 41.34 1.78 -17.01
N PRO A 312 42.34 2.45 -16.41
CA PRO A 312 42.33 2.80 -15.00
C PRO A 312 41.81 4.22 -14.84
N ASP A 313 40.63 4.39 -14.26
CA ASP A 313 40.30 5.57 -13.45
C ASP A 313 38.90 5.42 -12.83
N LEU A 314 38.88 4.98 -11.57
CA LEU A 314 38.29 5.71 -10.45
C LEU A 314 38.21 4.78 -9.23
N LYS A 315 39.03 5.14 -8.24
CA LYS A 315 39.12 4.53 -6.92
C LYS A 315 37.93 4.94 -6.04
N GLN A 316 37.62 4.02 -5.12
CA GLN A 316 37.01 4.19 -3.79
C GLN A 316 35.48 4.35 -3.72
N GLN A 317 34.82 3.22 -3.39
CA GLN A 317 34.28 2.98 -2.04
C GLN A 317 33.88 1.49 -1.94
N GLU A 318 34.74 0.70 -1.31
CA GLU A 318 34.34 -0.59 -0.74
C GLU A 318 33.65 -0.32 0.60
N ASP A 319 32.45 -0.87 0.79
CA ASP A 319 32.12 -1.53 2.05
C ASP A 319 30.98 -2.56 1.85
N ASN A 320 31.39 -3.82 1.98
CA ASN A 320 30.68 -5.06 2.31
C ASN A 320 29.13 -5.14 2.24
N GLU A 321 28.62 -5.80 1.20
CA GLU A 321 27.53 -6.79 1.34
C GLU A 321 27.84 -8.02 0.47
N LYS A 322 28.51 -9.03 1.05
CA LYS A 322 28.54 -10.38 0.47
C LYS A 322 27.13 -10.96 0.56
N LYS A 323 26.34 -10.84 -0.51
CA LYS A 323 25.09 -11.60 -0.68
C LYS A 323 25.44 -13.09 -0.65
N LYS A 324 25.06 -13.76 0.44
CA LYS A 324 25.14 -15.21 0.62
C LYS A 324 24.25 -15.85 -0.47
N ILE A 325 24.88 -16.47 -1.46
CA ILE A 325 24.18 -17.26 -2.48
C ILE A 325 23.49 -18.40 -1.73
N VAL A 326 22.15 -18.41 -1.73
CA VAL A 326 21.38 -19.48 -1.12
C VAL A 326 21.39 -20.66 -2.08
N ASP A 327 21.90 -21.78 -1.60
CA ASP A 327 21.93 -23.05 -2.30
C ASP A 327 20.48 -23.51 -2.58
N PRO A 328 20.05 -23.61 -3.86
CA PRO A 328 18.68 -23.97 -4.21
C PRO A 328 18.34 -25.44 -3.89
N SER A 329 19.33 -26.26 -3.51
CA SER A 329 19.12 -27.65 -3.10
C SER A 329 18.81 -27.82 -1.61
N LYS A 330 18.81 -26.73 -0.82
CA LYS A 330 18.61 -26.78 0.64
C LYS A 330 17.41 -25.96 1.09
N PHE A 331 16.55 -26.59 1.90
CA PHE A 331 15.49 -25.89 2.62
C PHE A 331 16.09 -24.83 3.56
N LYS A 332 15.63 -23.57 3.47
CA LYS A 332 15.98 -22.53 4.45
C LYS A 332 15.35 -22.83 5.81
N LYS A 333 14.13 -23.37 5.83
CA LYS A 333 13.44 -23.85 7.04
C LYS A 333 12.46 -24.97 6.65
N ALA A 334 12.83 -26.21 6.95
CA ALA A 334 11.99 -27.36 6.68
C ALA A 334 10.83 -27.46 7.68
N ILE A 335 9.62 -27.74 7.19
CA ILE A 335 8.44 -28.11 7.96
C ILE A 335 8.02 -29.49 7.48
N VAL A 336 7.90 -30.43 8.43
CA VAL A 336 7.35 -31.76 8.16
C VAL A 336 5.88 -31.74 8.53
N GLN A 337 5.00 -31.81 7.54
CA GLN A 337 3.56 -31.95 7.73
C GLN A 337 3.19 -33.40 7.99
N ILE A 338 2.27 -33.60 8.93
CA ILE A 338 1.89 -34.91 9.42
C ILE A 338 0.38 -35.02 9.64
N TRP A 339 -0.07 -36.27 9.76
CA TRP A 339 -1.40 -36.64 10.21
C TRP A 339 -1.28 -37.54 11.43
N HIS A 340 -1.95 -37.18 12.53
CA HIS A 340 -1.92 -37.90 13.80
C HIS A 340 -3.30 -37.77 14.46
N ASP A 341 -3.86 -38.87 14.98
CA ASP A 341 -5.20 -38.91 15.60
C ASP A 341 -6.34 -38.28 14.78
N GLY A 342 -6.30 -38.44 13.46
CA GLY A 342 -7.32 -37.87 12.58
C GLY A 342 -7.18 -36.36 12.35
N ARG A 343 -6.09 -35.75 12.80
CA ARG A 343 -5.86 -34.30 12.76
C ARG A 343 -4.56 -33.98 11.99
N PRO A 344 -4.53 -32.91 11.18
CA PRO A 344 -3.31 -32.42 10.55
C PRO A 344 -2.45 -31.65 11.55
N GLY A 345 -1.14 -31.75 11.39
CA GLY A 345 -0.19 -30.99 12.18
C GLY A 345 1.21 -30.98 11.56
N ARG A 346 2.18 -30.56 12.37
CA ARG A 346 3.59 -30.49 11.98
C ARG A 346 4.52 -30.99 13.07
N ILE A 347 5.66 -31.56 12.69
CA ILE A 347 6.71 -31.94 13.64
C ILE A 347 7.50 -30.68 14.04
N ILE A 348 7.77 -30.58 15.34
CA ILE A 348 8.62 -29.56 15.95
C ILE A 348 10.04 -30.13 15.99
N LEU A 349 10.88 -29.73 15.01
CA LEU A 349 12.22 -30.27 14.81
C LEU A 349 13.27 -29.72 15.79
N ASP A 350 12.99 -28.61 16.48
CA ASP A 350 13.89 -27.94 17.42
C ASP A 350 13.69 -28.35 18.88
N LYS A 351 12.81 -29.31 19.16
CA LYS A 351 12.50 -29.80 20.50
C LYS A 351 12.93 -31.27 20.68
N ARG A 352 13.77 -31.53 21.69
CA ARG A 352 14.31 -32.87 21.94
C ARG A 352 13.23 -33.81 22.52
N PRO A 353 13.04 -35.01 21.96
CA PRO A 353 12.10 -35.98 22.52
C PRO A 353 12.64 -36.65 23.78
N SER A 354 11.74 -37.21 24.57
CA SER A 354 12.03 -37.92 25.81
C SER A 354 12.75 -39.25 25.59
N THR A 355 12.38 -39.99 24.53
CA THR A 355 12.98 -41.28 24.14
C THR A 355 13.07 -41.39 22.62
N GLU A 356 13.96 -42.25 22.12
CA GLU A 356 14.03 -42.60 20.70
C GLU A 356 12.71 -43.20 20.22
N GLY A 357 12.23 -42.78 19.05
CA GLY A 357 10.90 -43.13 18.52
C GLY A 357 9.80 -42.11 18.82
N PHE A 358 10.00 -41.19 19.77
CA PHE A 358 9.04 -40.12 20.07
C PHE A 358 9.41 -38.80 19.39
N GLY A 359 8.42 -37.93 19.18
CA GLY A 359 8.62 -36.59 18.61
C GLY A 359 7.56 -35.59 19.07
N HIS A 360 7.93 -34.32 19.12
CA HIS A 360 6.99 -33.25 19.44
C HIS A 360 6.26 -32.80 18.19
N ILE A 361 4.93 -32.70 18.26
CA ILE A 361 4.07 -32.25 17.18
C ILE A 361 3.25 -31.04 17.62
N LYS A 362 2.80 -30.26 16.63
CA LYS A 362 1.85 -29.15 16.81
C LYS A 362 0.68 -29.33 15.86
N TYR A 363 -0.54 -29.38 16.39
CA TYR A 363 -1.73 -29.45 15.55
C TYR A 363 -2.00 -28.11 14.86
N ASP A 364 -2.50 -28.17 13.63
CA ASP A 364 -2.75 -26.97 12.82
C ASP A 364 -4.07 -26.28 13.16
N ASP A 365 -5.01 -26.98 13.79
CA ASP A 365 -6.35 -26.49 14.12
C ASP A 365 -6.40 -25.68 15.43
N ASP A 366 -5.82 -26.18 16.52
CA ASP A 366 -5.80 -25.53 17.84
C ASP A 366 -4.42 -25.05 18.30
N GLY A 367 -3.36 -25.41 17.57
CA GLY A 367 -1.98 -25.07 17.93
C GLY A 367 -1.45 -25.82 19.14
N HIS A 368 -2.14 -26.83 19.65
CA HIS A 368 -1.73 -27.64 20.79
C HIS A 368 -0.48 -28.44 20.45
N GLU A 369 0.46 -28.48 21.39
CA GLU A 369 1.73 -29.19 21.27
C GLU A 369 1.77 -30.40 22.19
N LEU A 370 2.23 -31.53 21.65
CA LEU A 370 2.15 -32.85 22.28
C LEU A 370 3.35 -33.68 21.83
N GLU A 371 3.88 -34.52 22.73
CA GLU A 371 4.84 -35.56 22.37
C GLU A 371 4.10 -36.85 22.02
N VAL A 372 4.41 -37.43 20.87
CA VAL A 372 3.75 -38.63 20.33
C VAL A 372 4.78 -39.68 19.92
N ASP A 373 4.35 -40.94 19.87
CA ASP A 373 5.11 -42.00 19.20
C ASP A 373 5.06 -41.75 17.69
N LEU A 374 6.23 -41.57 17.06
CA LEU A 374 6.32 -41.31 15.63
C LEU A 374 5.88 -42.52 14.78
N GLY A 375 5.76 -43.72 15.36
CA GLY A 375 5.17 -44.89 14.71
C GLY A 375 3.67 -44.74 14.42
N GLU A 376 2.98 -43.87 15.16
CA GLU A 376 1.55 -43.56 14.98
C GLU A 376 1.32 -42.34 14.09
N VAL A 377 2.41 -41.68 13.65
CA VAL A 377 2.37 -40.46 12.84
C VAL A 377 2.52 -40.79 11.36
N LYS A 378 1.57 -40.35 10.54
CA LYS A 378 1.69 -40.44 9.07
C LYS A 378 2.32 -39.16 8.52
N LEU A 379 3.48 -39.28 7.88
CA LEU A 379 4.10 -38.17 7.17
C LEU A 379 3.29 -37.84 5.90
N LEU A 380 3.00 -36.55 5.70
CA LEU A 380 2.24 -36.07 4.54
C LEU A 380 3.15 -35.37 3.53
N ALA A 381 3.94 -34.41 3.98
CA ALA A 381 4.79 -33.61 3.09
C ALA A 381 5.98 -33.00 3.83
N LEU A 382 7.02 -32.67 3.08
CA LEU A 382 8.15 -31.85 3.51
C LEU A 382 8.11 -30.54 2.73
N VAL A 383 7.93 -29.42 3.41
CA VAL A 383 7.75 -28.09 2.79
C VAL A 383 8.72 -27.07 3.38
N GLU A 384 8.99 -26.01 2.62
CA GLU A 384 9.78 -24.86 3.09
C GLU A 384 8.86 -23.79 3.70
N ALA A 385 9.23 -23.26 4.87
CA ALA A 385 8.49 -22.19 5.56
C ALA A 385 8.68 -20.80 4.95
#